data_AF-A0A520KLG2-F1
#
_entry.id   AF-A0A520KLG2-F1
#
_cell.length_a   1.000
_cell.length_b   1.000
_cell.length_c   1.000
_cell.angle_alpha   90.00
_cell.angle_beta   90.00
_cell.angle_gamma   90.00
#
_symmetry.space_group_name_H-M   'P 1'
#
loop_
_entity.id
_entity.type
_entity.pdbx_description
1 polymer ?
#
loop_
_entity_poly.entity_id
_entity_poly.type
_entity_poly.pdbx_seq_one_letter_code
_entity_poly.pdbx_strand_id
1 'polypeptide(L)'
;MTEELNRLIENGENGDVEFKEYLTKDIHLNTDRKLGIASQLKYRLLEGNGSARYLIGVRDDGSIRGLTQKEFKETVEVITEISSDIGAQ
;
A
#
# COMPACT_ATOMS: atom_id res chain seq x y z
N MET A 1 8.44 17.75 0.63
CA MET A 1 7.20 16.94 0.58
C MET A 1 6.73 16.73 -0.86
N THR A 2 6.54 17.79 -1.66
CA THR A 2 6.11 17.67 -3.07
C THR A 2 7.15 17.02 -3.99
N GLU A 3 8.44 17.36 -3.83
CA GLU A 3 9.53 16.80 -4.65
C GLU A 3 9.74 15.29 -4.45
N GLU A 4 9.60 14.82 -3.21
CA GLU A 4 9.73 13.39 -2.89
C GLU A 4 8.56 12.59 -3.47
N LEU A 5 7.33 13.11 -3.32
CA LEU A 5 6.15 12.50 -3.91
C LEU A 5 6.27 12.38 -5.44
N ASN A 6 6.69 13.46 -6.10
CA ASN A 6 6.88 13.45 -7.56
C ASN A 6 7.91 12.40 -7.99
N ARG A 7 9.05 12.32 -7.30
CA ARG A 7 10.07 11.31 -7.59
C ARG A 7 9.55 9.88 -7.37
N LEU A 8 8.74 9.66 -6.34
CA LEU A 8 8.16 8.34 -6.10
C LEU A 8 7.19 7.97 -7.21
N ILE A 9 6.33 8.89 -7.63
CA ILE A 9 5.39 8.69 -8.75
C ILE A 9 6.14 8.42 -10.06
N GLU A 10 7.20 9.18 -10.38
CA GLU A 10 8.01 8.99 -11.58
C GLU A 10 8.75 7.65 -11.61
N ASN A 11 9.20 7.17 -10.46
CA ASN A 11 9.86 5.86 -10.35
C ASN A 11 8.88 4.68 -10.32
N GLY A 12 7.59 4.93 -10.08
CA GLY A 12 6.55 3.92 -9.99
C GLY A 12 6.70 2.96 -8.79
N GLU A 13 5.97 1.86 -8.84
CA GLU A 13 6.03 0.78 -7.84
C GLU A 13 7.34 -0.01 -7.95
N ASN A 14 8.38 0.43 -7.25
CA ASN A 14 9.71 -0.18 -7.31
C ASN A 14 10.32 -0.38 -5.91
N GLY A 15 11.11 -1.45 -5.77
CA GLY A 15 11.78 -1.80 -4.51
C GLY A 15 10.77 -1.93 -3.37
N ASP A 16 10.90 -1.06 -2.37
CA ASP A 16 10.08 -1.02 -1.16
C ASP A 16 8.76 -0.22 -1.32
N VAL A 17 8.50 0.35 -2.50
CA VAL A 17 7.36 1.23 -2.75
C VAL A 17 6.22 0.49 -3.43
N GLU A 18 5.01 0.70 -2.93
CA GLU A 18 3.75 0.16 -3.47
C GLU A 18 2.69 1.27 -3.55
N PHE A 19 1.94 1.32 -4.65
CA PHE A 19 0.83 2.26 -4.85
C PHE A 19 -0.48 1.55 -4.55
N LYS A 20 -1.39 2.28 -3.89
CA LYS A 20 -2.74 1.77 -3.62
C LYS A 20 -3.75 2.86 -3.85
N GLU A 21 -4.66 2.60 -4.79
CA GLU A 21 -5.73 3.53 -5.08
C GLU A 21 -6.63 3.70 -3.83
N TYR A 22 -7.17 2.60 -3.31
CA TYR A 22 -7.83 2.49 -2.00
C TYR A 22 -8.04 1.02 -1.67
N LEU A 23 -8.23 0.69 -0.39
CA LEU A 23 -8.61 -0.64 0.07
C LEU A 23 -9.82 -0.54 1.00
N THR A 24 -10.71 -1.52 0.90
CA THR A 24 -11.87 -1.68 1.77
C THR A 24 -11.81 -3.02 2.50
N LYS A 25 -12.32 -3.03 3.74
CA LYS A 25 -12.31 -4.23 4.58
C LYS A 25 -13.08 -5.39 3.96
N ASP A 26 -14.28 -5.11 3.47
CA ASP A 26 -15.20 -6.11 2.91
C ASP A 26 -14.62 -6.86 1.70
N ILE A 27 -13.78 -6.19 0.91
CA ILE A 27 -13.20 -6.77 -0.31
C ILE A 27 -11.80 -7.33 -0.04
N HIS A 28 -10.98 -6.66 0.76
CA HIS A 28 -9.54 -6.94 0.82
C HIS A 28 -9.13 -7.78 2.02
N LEU A 29 -10.00 -7.93 3.01
CA LEU A 29 -9.78 -8.83 4.15
C LEU A 29 -10.42 -10.22 3.97
N ASN A 30 -11.04 -10.49 2.82
CA ASN A 30 -11.39 -11.88 2.48
C ASN A 30 -10.11 -12.72 2.28
N THR A 31 -10.19 -14.01 2.54
CA THR A 31 -9.02 -14.90 2.65
C THR A 31 -8.06 -14.80 1.47
N ASP A 32 -8.56 -14.89 0.24
CA ASP A 32 -7.70 -14.90 -0.95
C ASP A 32 -7.06 -13.54 -1.23
N ARG A 33 -7.83 -12.44 -1.11
CA ARG A 33 -7.29 -11.08 -1.32
C ARG A 33 -6.29 -10.71 -0.23
N LYS A 34 -6.59 -11.07 1.02
CA LYS A 34 -5.72 -10.83 2.16
C LYS A 34 -4.37 -11.53 1.98
N LEU A 35 -4.38 -12.80 1.55
CA LEU A 35 -3.16 -13.55 1.25
C LEU A 35 -2.35 -12.91 0.11
N GLY A 36 -3.02 -12.43 -0.94
CA GLY A 36 -2.37 -11.71 -2.04
C GLY A 36 -1.64 -10.45 -1.57
N ILE A 37 -2.32 -9.60 -0.80
CA ILE A 37 -1.73 -8.36 -0.26
C ILE A 37 -0.62 -8.67 0.74
N ALA A 38 -0.78 -9.69 1.60
CA ALA A 38 0.27 -10.14 2.51
C ALA A 38 1.53 -10.60 1.76
N SER A 39 1.36 -11.32 0.64
CA SER A 39 2.49 -11.74 -0.21
C SER A 39 3.20 -10.54 -0.84
N GLN A 40 2.45 -9.54 -1.31
CA GLN A 40 3.02 -8.30 -1.87
C GLN A 40 3.79 -7.53 -0.79
N LEU A 41 3.22 -7.36 0.40
CA LEU A 41 3.90 -6.69 1.51
C LEU A 41 5.20 -7.40 1.89
N LYS A 42 5.19 -8.74 2.02
CA LYS A 42 6.41 -9.51 2.29
C LYS A 42 7.49 -9.28 1.23
N TYR A 43 7.10 -9.23 -0.05
CA TYR A 43 8.03 -8.92 -1.13
C TYR A 43 8.65 -7.52 -0.97
N ARG A 44 7.83 -6.49 -0.72
CA ARG A 44 8.32 -5.12 -0.49
C ARG A 44 9.25 -5.00 0.71
N LEU A 45 8.94 -5.70 1.82
CA LEU A 45 9.80 -5.74 2.99
C LEU A 45 11.17 -6.37 2.67
N LEU A 46 11.22 -7.40 1.82
CA LEU A 46 12.49 -8.00 1.40
C LEU A 46 13.32 -7.02 0.55
N GLU A 47 12.69 -6.38 -0.44
CA GLU A 47 13.35 -5.39 -1.30
C GLU A 47 13.80 -4.14 -0.53
N GLY A 48 13.05 -3.76 0.52
CA GLY A 48 13.30 -2.59 1.36
C GLY A 48 14.08 -2.86 2.64
N ASN A 49 14.73 -4.02 2.76
CA ASN A 49 15.53 -4.40 3.94
C ASN A 49 14.75 -4.24 5.28
N GLY A 50 13.51 -4.75 5.29
CA GLY A 50 12.61 -4.72 6.44
C GLY A 50 11.63 -3.52 6.45
N SER A 51 11.65 -2.66 5.43
CA SER A 51 10.74 -1.52 5.30
C SER A 51 9.90 -1.63 4.03
N ALA A 52 8.67 -1.12 4.08
CA ALA A 52 7.80 -0.97 2.92
C ALA A 52 7.06 0.37 3.02
N ARG A 53 6.90 1.07 1.89
CA ARG A 53 6.24 2.38 1.79
C ARG A 53 5.03 2.29 0.88
N TYR A 54 3.89 2.74 1.40
CA TYR A 54 2.64 2.80 0.65
C TYR A 54 2.30 4.24 0.26
N LEU A 55 2.07 4.48 -1.03
CA LEU A 55 1.44 5.70 -1.52
C LEU A 55 -0.04 5.44 -1.74
N ILE A 56 -0.86 5.99 -0.84
CA ILE A 56 -2.31 5.78 -0.80
C ILE A 56 -3.03 6.90 -1.57
N GLY A 57 -4.04 6.53 -2.37
CA GLY A 57 -4.76 7.45 -3.25
C GLY A 57 -4.11 7.64 -4.62
N VAL A 58 -3.13 6.78 -4.94
CA VAL A 58 -2.38 6.78 -6.20
C VAL A 58 -2.69 5.49 -6.95
N ARG A 59 -3.01 5.61 -8.24
CA ARG A 59 -3.22 4.47 -9.13
C ARG A 59 -1.90 3.87 -9.58
N ASP A 60 -1.96 2.66 -10.12
CA ASP A 60 -0.78 1.92 -10.61
C ASP A 60 -0.03 2.67 -11.73
N ASP A 61 -0.71 3.58 -12.45
CA ASP A 61 -0.11 4.46 -13.47
C ASP A 61 0.51 5.75 -12.89
N GLY A 62 0.52 5.92 -11.57
CA GLY A 62 1.03 7.09 -10.87
C GLY A 62 0.03 8.26 -10.78
N SER A 63 -1.16 8.15 -11.36
CA SER A 63 -2.17 9.21 -11.27
C SER A 63 -2.82 9.29 -9.89
N ILE A 64 -3.07 10.52 -9.43
CA ILE A 64 -3.71 10.78 -8.14
C ILE A 64 -5.24 10.69 -8.31
N ARG A 65 -5.88 9.72 -7.64
CA ARG A 65 -7.36 9.61 -7.60
C ARG A 65 -7.98 10.62 -6.64
N GLY A 66 -7.28 10.90 -5.53
CA GLY A 66 -7.84 11.60 -4.37
C GLY A 66 -8.79 10.70 -3.57
N LEU A 67 -8.81 10.87 -2.25
CA LEU A 67 -9.61 10.05 -1.34
C LEU A 67 -10.37 10.89 -0.33
N THR A 68 -11.54 10.42 0.06
CA THR A 68 -12.19 10.89 1.28
C THR A 68 -11.39 10.46 2.50
N GLN A 69 -11.54 11.19 3.61
CA GLN A 69 -10.89 10.82 4.88
C GLN A 69 -11.29 9.42 5.34
N LYS A 70 -12.52 8.98 5.03
CA LYS A 70 -13.02 7.64 5.35
C LYS A 70 -12.28 6.56 4.55
N GLU A 71 -12.18 6.72 3.22
CA GLU A 71 -11.48 5.75 2.36
C GLU A 71 -9.99 5.65 2.73
N PHE A 72 -9.35 6.78 3.02
CA PHE A 72 -7.96 6.80 3.47
C PHE A 72 -7.79 6.01 4.77
N LYS A 73 -8.62 6.29 5.78
CA LYS A 73 -8.58 5.61 7.08
C LYS A 73 -8.83 4.11 6.94
N GLU A 74 -9.80 3.72 6.13
CA GLU A 74 -10.11 2.32 5.88
C GLU A 74 -8.95 1.59 5.17
N THR A 75 -8.31 2.26 4.20
CA THR A 75 -7.13 1.71 3.51
C THR A 75 -5.98 1.46 4.48
N VAL A 76 -5.70 2.41 5.36
CA VAL A 76 -4.68 2.25 6.41
C VAL A 76 -5.04 1.10 7.35
N GLU A 77 -6.29 0.99 7.79
CA GLU A 77 -6.74 -0.10 8.67
C GLU A 77 -6.54 -1.48 8.03
N VAL A 78 -6.83 -1.63 6.73
CA VAL A 78 -6.58 -2.88 5.99
C VAL A 78 -5.09 -3.21 5.94
N ILE A 79 -4.24 -2.23 5.61
CA ILE A 79 -2.79 -2.44 5.56
C ILE A 79 -2.25 -2.80 6.94
N THR A 80 -2.65 -2.08 7.99
CA THR A 80 -2.22 -2.35 9.37
C THR A 80 -2.60 -3.76 9.83
N GLU A 81 -3.82 -4.22 9.53
CA GLU A 81 -4.24 -5.58 9.87
C GLU A 81 -3.37 -6.63 9.17
N ILE A 82 -3.10 -6.43 7.88
CA ILE A 82 -2.28 -7.37 7.09
C ILE A 82 -0.82 -7.35 7.52
N SER A 83 -0.26 -6.18 7.82
CA SER A 83 1.08 -6.04 8.39
C SER A 83 1.19 -6.81 9.70
N SER A 84 0.22 -6.64 10.60
CA SER A 84 0.20 -7.36 11.88
C SER A 84 0.17 -8.88 11.70
N ASP A 85 -0.60 -9.41 10.75
CA ASP A 85 -0.69 -10.84 10.47
C ASP A 85 0.63 -11.46 10.01
N ILE A 86 1.50 -10.66 9.39
CA ILE A 86 2.82 -11.12 8.94
C ILE A 86 3.96 -10.73 9.89
N GLY A 87 3.64 -10.10 11.02
CA GLY A 87 4.63 -9.66 12.01
C GLY A 87 5.37 -8.36 11.63
N ALA A 88 4.81 -7.55 10.74
CA ALA A 88 5.29 -6.21 10.41
C ALA A 88 4.47 -5.14 11.15
N GLN A 89 5.06 -3.96 11.39
CA GLN A 89 4.43 -2.84 12.10
C GLN A 89 4.66 -1.52 11.37
#